data_AF-A0A962V2A2-F1
#
_entry.id   AF-A0A962V2A2-F1
#
_cell.length_a   1.000
_cell.length_b   1.000
_cell.length_c   1.000
_cell.angle_alpha   90.00
_cell.angle_beta   90.00
_cell.angle_gamma   90.00
#
_symmetry.space_group_name_H-M   'P 1'
#
loop_
_entity.id
_entity.type
_entity.pdbx_description
1 polymer ?
#
loop_
_entity_poly.entity_id
_entity_poly.type
_entity_poly.pdbx_seq_one_letter_code
_entity_poly.pdbx_strand_id
1 'polypeptide(L)' 'LRPGSHAGRALQIILDTFPRDELFQATEDELFDSSIGILHLQERQRLRLFVRQDMFQ' A
#
# COMPACT_ATOMS: atom_id res chain seq x y z
N LEU A 1 -1.63 -1.03 13.82
CA LEU A 1 -0.25 -1.58 13.74
C LEU A 1 0.57 -1.03 14.90
N ARG A 2 1.35 -1.85 15.61
CA ARG A 2 2.23 -1.35 16.68
C ARG A 2 3.55 -0.85 16.05
N PRO A 3 4.00 0.38 16.33
CA PRO A 3 5.32 0.86 15.91
C PRO A 3 6.41 -0.14 16.36
N GLY A 4 7.29 -0.55 15.46
CA GLY A 4 8.36 -1.53 15.73
C GLY A 4 7.95 -3.01 15.67
N SER A 5 6.68 -3.34 15.43
CA SER A 5 6.26 -4.72 15.13
C SER A 5 6.75 -5.18 13.75
N HIS A 6 6.82 -6.49 13.52
CA HIS A 6 7.14 -7.05 12.20
C HIS A 6 6.22 -6.50 11.10
N ALA A 7 4.91 -6.48 11.35
CA ALA A 7 3.93 -5.92 10.43
C ALA A 7 4.11 -4.39 10.23
N GLY A 8 4.48 -3.66 11.28
CA GLY A 8 4.80 -2.23 11.18
C GLY A 8 6.04 -1.96 10.32
N ARG A 9 7.10 -2.77 10.47
CA ARG A 9 8.30 -2.68 9.62
C ARG A 9 7.99 -3.05 8.17
N ALA A 10 7.17 -4.08 7.96
CA ALA A 10 6.73 -4.47 6.63
C ALA A 10 5.93 -3.34 5.96
N LEU A 11 5.00 -2.69 6.67
CA LEU A 11 4.29 -1.52 6.16
C LEU A 11 5.24 -0.37 5.80
N GLN A 12 6.24 -0.09 6.64
CA GLN A 12 7.24 0.94 6.34
C GLN A 12 7.95 0.67 5.02
N ILE A 13 8.40 -0.58 4.80
CA ILE A 13 9.05 -0.99 3.55
C ILE A 13 8.09 -0.86 2.37
N ILE A 14 6.82 -1.26 2.52
CA ILE A 14 5.81 -1.12 1.47
C ILE A 14 5.69 0.34 1.05
N LEU A 15 5.56 1.26 2.00
CA LEU A 15 5.45 2.70 1.72
C LEU A 15 6.75 3.27 1.10
N ASP A 16 7.92 2.84 1.56
CA ASP A 16 9.21 3.28 1.03
C ASP A 16 9.44 2.79 -0.42
N THR A 17 8.87 1.65 -0.80
CA THR A 17 8.93 1.08 -2.16
C THR A 17 7.76 1.47 -3.04
N PHE A 18 6.76 2.15 -2.50
CA PHE A 18 5.56 2.55 -3.24
C PHE A 18 5.96 3.55 -4.35
N PRO A 19 5.43 3.40 -5.58
CA PRO A 19 5.77 4.33 -6.66
C PRO A 19 5.44 5.77 -6.25
N ARG A 20 6.43 6.67 -6.38
CA ARG A 20 6.30 8.06 -5.96
C ARG A 20 5.13 8.77 -6.65
N ASP A 21 4.96 8.54 -7.94
CA ASP A 21 3.87 9.15 -8.71
C ASP A 21 2.50 8.65 -8.23
N GLU A 22 2.40 7.38 -7.86
CA GLU A 22 1.18 6.84 -7.28
C GLU A 22 0.91 7.41 -5.89
N LEU A 23 1.93 7.56 -5.05
CA LEU A 23 1.86 8.22 -3.74
C LEU A 23 1.30 9.65 -3.83
N PHE A 24 1.72 10.42 -4.83
CA PHE A 24 1.25 11.80 -5.01
C PHE A 24 -0.15 11.89 -5.65
N GLN A 25 -0.56 10.86 -6.37
CA GLN A 25 -1.84 10.82 -7.07
C GLN A 25 -2.93 10.09 -6.27
N ALA A 26 -2.58 9.32 -5.24
CA ALA A 26 -3.56 8.59 -4.43
C ALA A 26 -4.11 9.48 -3.32
N THR A 27 -5.39 9.33 -3.03
CA THR A 27 -5.96 9.83 -1.77
C THR A 27 -5.40 9.05 -0.58
N GLU A 28 -5.55 9.61 0.63
CA GLU A 28 -5.13 8.93 1.86
C GLU A 28 -5.82 7.56 2.01
N ASP A 29 -7.11 7.47 1.67
CA ASP A 29 -7.89 6.23 1.73
C ASP A 29 -7.38 5.19 0.72
N GLU A 30 -7.12 5.60 -0.53
CA GLU A 30 -6.58 4.70 -1.56
C GLU A 30 -5.18 4.18 -1.20
N LEU A 31 -4.34 5.05 -0.61
CA LEU A 31 -3.02 4.68 -0.15
C LEU A 31 -3.10 3.71 1.02
N PHE A 32 -4.02 3.92 1.95
CA PHE A 32 -4.28 3.03 3.08
C PHE A 32 -4.72 1.65 2.60
N ASP A 33 -5.74 1.59 1.74
CA ASP A 33 -6.30 0.34 1.22
C ASP A 33 -5.27 -0.47 0.42
N SER A 34 -4.46 0.21 -0.39
CA SER A 34 -3.40 -0.41 -1.19
C SER A 34 -2.29 -0.94 -0.29
N SER A 35 -1.81 -0.14 0.66
CA SER A 35 -0.68 -0.50 1.53
C SER A 35 -1.02 -1.63 2.50
N ILE A 36 -2.18 -1.56 3.16
CA ILE A 36 -2.70 -2.68 3.98
C ILE A 36 -2.96 -3.90 3.11
N GLY A 37 -3.39 -3.65 1.87
CA GLY A 37 -3.62 -4.69 0.91
C GLY A 37 -2.38 -5.50 0.53
N ILE A 38 -1.28 -4.81 0.26
CA ILE A 38 0.03 -5.41 -0.01
C ILE A 38 0.56 -6.12 1.23
N LEU A 39 0.38 -5.53 2.42
CA LEU A 39 0.77 -6.15 3.69
C LEU A 39 0.10 -7.52 3.89
N HIS A 40 -1.22 -7.61 3.64
CA HIS A 40 -1.93 -8.88 3.74
C HIS A 40 -1.50 -9.91 2.69
N LEU A 41 -1.01 -9.48 1.51
CA LEU A 41 -0.46 -10.38 0.50
C LEU A 41 0.86 -11.04 0.93
N GLN A 42 1.65 -10.34 1.75
CA GLN A 42 2.88 -10.92 2.30
C GLN A 42 2.58 -12.05 3.30
N GLU A 43 1.45 -11.98 4.00
CA GLU A 43 1.01 -13.04 4.90
C GLU A 43 0.31 -14.19 4.17
N ARG A 44 -0.28 -13.93 3.00
CA ARG A 44 -1.03 -14.91 2.20
C ARG A 44 -0.78 -14.74 0.71
N GLN A 45 -0.14 -15.71 0.07
CA GLN A 45 0.06 -15.75 -1.38
C GLN A 45 -1.28 -15.86 -2.13
N ARG A 46 -1.88 -14.71 -2.46
CA ARG A 46 -3.10 -14.59 -3.26
C ARG A 46 -2.89 -13.51 -4.31
N LEU A 47 -3.59 -13.61 -5.43
CA LEU A 47 -3.63 -12.52 -6.40
C LEU A 47 -4.60 -11.44 -5.89
N ARG A 48 -4.18 -10.17 -5.93
CA ARG A 48 -5.07 -9.01 -5.76
C ARG A 48 -4.76 -7.98 -6.83
N LEU A 49 -5.80 -7.31 -7.30
CA LEU A 49 -5.73 -6.21 -8.25
C LEU A 49 -6.22 -4.95 -7.55
N PHE A 50 -5.44 -3.88 -7.62
CA PHE A 50 -5.82 -2.56 -7.16
C PHE A 50 -6.05 -1.71 -8.40
N VAL A 51 -7.24 -1.11 -8.52
CA VAL A 51 -7.60 -0.25 -9.65
C VAL A 51 -7.82 1.14 -9.10
N ARG A 52 -7.18 2.13 -9.72
CA ARG A 52 -7.32 3.54 -9.38
C ARG A 52 -7.75 4.31 -10.62
N GLN A 53 -8.62 5.29 -10.46
CA GLN A 53 -8.97 6.21 -11.55
C GLN A 53 -7.86 7.25 -11.70
N ASP A 54 -7.45 7.51 -12.94
CA ASP A 54 -6.48 8.57 -13.23
C ASP A 54 -7.16 9.92 -13.05
N MET A 55 -6.62 10.76 -12.17
CA MET A 55 -7.19 12.06 -11.82
C MET A 55 -6.84 13.17 -12.82
N PHE A 56 -6.08 12.84 -13.87
CA PHE A 56 -5.66 13.79 -14.91
C PHE A 56 -6.38 13.64 -16.26
N GLN A 57 -7.52 12.93 -16.30
CA GLN A 57 -8.41 12.90 -17.47
C GLN A 57 -9.49 13.98 -17.44
#